data_AF-A0A7V1BU93-F1
#
_entry.id   AF-A0A7V1BU93-F1
#
_cell.length_a   1.000
_cell.length_b   1.000
_cell.length_c   1.000
_cell.angle_alpha   90.00
_cell.angle_beta   90.00
_cell.angle_gamma   90.00
#
_symmetry.space_group_name_H-M   'P 1'
#
loop_
_entity.id
_entity.type
_entity.pdbx_description
1 polymer ?
#
loop_
_entity_poly.entity_id
_entity_poly.type
_entity_poly.pdbx_seq_one_letter_code
_entity_poly.pdbx_strand_id
1 'polypeptide(L)' 'EHFEMRTHKRLIDIHQPTPKTVDSLMRLDVPAGVDIEIKL' A
#
# COMPACT_ATOMS: atom_id res chain seq x y z
N GLU A 1 3.40 -6.54 33.01
CA GLU A 1 3.14 -7.16 31.70
C GLU A 1 3.90 -6.40 30.64
N HIS A 2 4.45 -7.08 29.61
CA HIS A 2 5.18 -6.44 28.52
C HIS A 2 4.38 -6.54 27.23
N PHE A 3 4.27 -5.41 26.53
CA PHE A 3 3.60 -5.31 25.24
C PHE A 3 4.56 -4.73 24.21
N GLU A 4 4.40 -5.12 22.95
CA GLU A 4 5.11 -4.54 21.81
C GLU A 4 4.10 -4.22 20.70
N MET A 5 4.40 -3.18 19.92
CA MET A 5 3.67 -2.85 18.71
C MET A 5 4.58 -3.18 17.52
N ARG A 6 4.12 -4.06 16.62
CA ARG A 6 4.87 -4.46 15.42
C ARG A 6 4.23 -3.87 14.17
N THR A 7 4.99 -3.07 13.43
CA THR A 7 4.58 -2.53 12.14
C THR A 7 5.29 -3.26 11.01
N HIS A 8 4.53 -3.79 10.06
CA HIS A 8 5.08 -4.50 8.89
C HIS A 8 5.03 -3.58 7.67
N LYS A 9 6.20 -3.29 7.10
CA LYS A 9 6.30 -2.46 5.88
C LYS A 9 6.50 -3.37 4.67
N ARG A 10 5.76 -3.11 3.59
CA ARG A 10 5.91 -3.80 2.31
C ARG A 10 6.26 -2.76 1.26
N LEU A 11 7.22 -3.08 0.38
CA LEU A 11 7.57 -2.27 -0.77
C LEU A 11 7.14 -3.01 -2.03
N ILE A 12 6.40 -2.32 -2.89
CA ILE A 12 5.96 -2.82 -4.18
C ILE A 12 6.46 -1.83 -5.22
N ASP A 13 7.21 -2.32 -6.21
CA ASP A 13 7.71 -1.52 -7.33
C ASP A 13 6.96 -1.89 -8.62
N ILE A 14 6.56 -0.88 -9.39
CA ILE A 14 5.80 -1.03 -10.63
C ILE A 14 6.62 -0.43 -11.76
N HIS A 15 7.27 -1.28 -12.56
CA HIS A 15 8.19 -0.83 -13.62
C HIS A 15 7.51 -0.10 -14.79
N GLN A 16 6.23 -0.37 -15.06
CA GLN A 16 5.49 0.23 -16.17
C GLN A 16 4.08 0.63 -15.71
N PRO A 17 3.94 1.76 -15.00
CA PRO A 17 2.64 2.22 -14.56
C PRO A 17 1.85 2.74 -15.77
N THR A 18 0.81 2.01 -16.16
CA THR A 18 -0.17 2.54 -17.13
C THR A 18 -1.20 3.41 -16.40
N PRO A 19 -1.83 4.41 -17.05
CA PRO A 19 -2.88 5.22 -16.42
C PRO A 19 -4.01 4.38 -15.82
N LYS A 20 -4.38 3.29 -16.50
CA LYS A 20 -5.38 2.32 -16.03
C LYS A 20 -4.94 1.60 -14.74
N THR A 21 -3.64 1.31 -14.61
CA THR A 21 -3.08 0.68 -13.41
C THR A 21 -3.15 1.62 -12.21
N VAL A 22 -2.83 2.91 -12.40
CA VAL A 22 -2.92 3.92 -11.33
C VAL A 22 -4.37 4.06 -10.84
N ASP A 23 -5.33 4.19 -11.77
CA ASP A 23 -6.76 4.27 -11.43
C ASP A 23 -7.25 3.03 -10.67
N SER A 24 -6.73 1.85 -11.03
CA SER A 24 -7.09 0.60 -10.37
C SER A 24 -6.52 0.51 -8.95
N LEU A 25 -5.31 1.02 -8.72
CA LEU A 25 -4.68 1.06 -7.40
C LEU A 25 -5.39 2.03 -6.45
N MET A 26 -5.86 3.18 -6.96
CA MET A 26 -6.61 4.14 -6.16
C MET A 26 -8.01 3.66 -5.77
N ARG A 27 -8.59 2.73 -6.53
CA ARG A 27 -9.90 2.11 -6.28
C ARG A 27 -9.81 0.77 -5.57
N LEU A 28 -8.60 0.31 -5.24
CA LEU A 28 -8.44 -0.96 -4.57
C LEU A 28 -9.01 -0.86 -3.16
N ASP A 29 -9.92 -1.78 -2.80
CA ASP A 29 -10.44 -1.86 -1.44
C ASP A 29 -9.36 -2.42 -0.52
N VAL A 30 -8.72 -1.52 0.20
CA VAL A 30 -7.66 -1.83 1.15
C VAL A 30 -8.27 -1.99 2.54
N PRO A 31 -7.91 -3.03 3.30
CA PRO A 31 -8.43 -3.19 4.67
C PRO A 31 -8.13 -1.96 5.52
N ALA A 32 -9.07 -1.55 6.37
CA ALA A 32 -9.01 -0.31 7.18
C ALA A 32 -7.82 -0.21 8.17
N GLY A 33 -6.98 -1.26 8.28
CA GLY A 33 -5.77 -1.29 9.12
C GLY A 33 -4.46 -1.22 8.34
N VAL A 34 -4.50 -0.96 7.04
CA VAL A 34 -3.32 -0.87 6.18
C VAL A 34 -3.21 0.55 5.64
N ASP A 35 -2.04 1.15 5.86
CA ASP A 35 -1.68 2.44 5.29
C ASP A 35 -0.92 2.24 3.97
N ILE A 36 -1.28 3.00 2.94
CA ILE A 36 -0.66 2.92 1.61
C ILE A 36 -0.17 4.31 1.19
N GLU A 37 1.12 4.40 0.88
CA GLU A 37 1.75 5.59 0.32
C GLU A 37 2.14 5.30 -1.14
N ILE A 38 1.60 6.09 -2.09
CA ILE A 38 1.98 6.01 -3.51
C ILE A 38 2.96 7.14 -3.82
N LYS A 39 4.13 6.79 -4.35
CA LYS A 39 5.14 7.74 -4.85
C LYS A 39 5.24 7.59 -6.36
N LEU A 40 5.05 8.70 -7.09
CA LEU A 40 5.20 8.81 -8.55
C LEU A 40 6.60 9.31 -8.91
#